data_AF-A0A348DK76-F1
#
_entry.id   AF-A0A348DK76-F1
#
_cell.length_a   1.000
_cell.length_b   1.000
_cell.length_c   1.000
_cell.angle_alpha   90.00
_cell.angle_beta   90.00
_cell.angle_gamma   90.00
#
_symmetry.space_group_name_H-M   'P 1'
#
loop_
_entity.id
_entity.type
_entity.pdbx_description
1 polymer ?
#
loop_
_entity_poly.entity_id
_entity_poly.type
_entity_poly.pdbx_seq_one_letter_code
_entity_poly.pdbx_strand_id
1 'polypeptide(L)'
;MDWPKEYSKTTQAVRDAAFKLYYVEAITQSVLLPGQVKTAYHGGPLTTGYYLFLFTSRENPKLTGYFTCGLYAAKGWFEVNGQRPEEIGLTPPR
;
A
#
# COMPACT_ATOMS: atom_id res chain seq x y z
N MET A 1 4.97 1.34 -12.66
CA MET A 1 4.10 2.54 -12.77
C MET A 1 3.96 3.16 -11.39
N ASP A 2 3.73 4.48 -11.31
CA ASP A 2 3.49 5.18 -10.03
C ASP A 2 2.03 5.06 -9.60
N TRP A 3 1.79 5.15 -8.29
CA TRP A 3 0.43 5.18 -7.75
C TRP A 3 -0.34 6.42 -8.25
N PRO A 4 -1.57 6.29 -8.78
CA PRO A 4 -2.29 7.43 -9.34
C PRO A 4 -2.66 8.46 -8.27
N LYS A 5 -2.43 9.75 -8.56
CA LYS A 5 -2.59 10.85 -7.59
C LYS A 5 -4.04 11.03 -7.15
N GLU A 6 -5.02 10.74 -7.99
CA GLU A 6 -6.43 10.80 -7.60
C GLU A 6 -6.78 9.81 -6.46
N TYR A 7 -5.99 8.75 -6.31
CA TYR A 7 -6.14 7.74 -5.25
C TYR A 7 -5.17 7.95 -4.07
N SER A 8 -4.51 9.11 -3.96
CA SER A 8 -3.57 9.45 -2.88
C SER A 8 -4.26 9.96 -1.60
N LYS A 9 -5.42 9.41 -1.24
CA LYS A 9 -6.15 9.74 0.00
C LYS A 9 -6.44 8.49 0.83
N THR A 10 -6.62 8.68 2.14
CA THR A 10 -6.85 7.60 3.11
C THR A 10 -8.33 7.37 3.45
N THR A 11 -9.25 8.03 2.76
CA THR A 11 -10.69 7.80 2.95
C THR A 11 -11.12 6.50 2.30
N GLN A 12 -12.11 5.83 2.88
CA GLN A 12 -12.57 4.53 2.40
C GLN A 12 -13.12 4.60 0.97
N ALA A 13 -13.90 5.63 0.66
CA ALA A 13 -14.43 5.86 -0.69
C ALA A 13 -13.35 5.91 -1.79
N VAL A 14 -12.15 6.44 -1.46
CA VAL A 14 -11.03 6.50 -2.42
C VAL A 14 -10.39 5.14 -2.60
N ARG A 15 -10.28 4.33 -1.52
CA ARG A 15 -9.80 2.95 -1.61
C ARG A 15 -10.74 2.07 -2.41
N ASP A 16 -12.05 2.18 -2.16
CA ASP A 16 -13.08 1.42 -2.88
C ASP A 16 -13.06 1.76 -4.38
N ALA A 17 -12.93 3.06 -4.72
CA ALA A 17 -12.80 3.50 -6.10
C ALA A 17 -11.53 2.94 -6.77
N ALA A 18 -10.38 3.02 -6.08
CA ALA A 18 -9.13 2.46 -6.58
C ALA A 18 -9.21 0.94 -6.76
N PHE A 19 -9.80 0.21 -5.81
CA PHE A 19 -9.88 -1.26 -5.84
C PHE A 19 -10.78 -1.80 -6.97
N LYS A 20 -11.72 -0.98 -7.48
CA LYS A 20 -12.48 -1.29 -8.70
C LYS A 20 -11.65 -1.28 -9.97
N LEU A 21 -10.55 -0.52 -10.00
CA LEU A 21 -9.69 -0.36 -11.17
C LEU A 21 -8.38 -1.15 -11.06
N TYR A 22 -7.92 -1.42 -9.83
CA TYR A 22 -6.67 -2.10 -9.56
C TYR A 22 -6.89 -3.31 -8.65
N TYR A 23 -6.20 -4.41 -8.94
CA TYR A 23 -5.89 -5.40 -7.91
C TYR A 23 -4.86 -4.78 -6.98
N VAL A 24 -5.07 -4.87 -5.67
CA VAL A 24 -4.18 -4.29 -4.66
C VAL A 24 -3.95 -5.33 -3.57
N GLU A 25 -2.69 -5.71 -3.37
CA GLU A 25 -2.28 -6.68 -2.35
C GLU A 25 -1.05 -6.19 -1.59
N ALA A 26 -1.07 -6.34 -0.28
CA ALA A 26 0.13 -6.22 0.53
C ALA A 26 0.99 -7.46 0.35
N ILE A 27 2.26 -7.24 0.01
CA ILE A 27 3.23 -8.31 -0.24
C ILE A 27 4.22 -8.48 0.89
N THR A 28 4.46 -7.42 1.66
CA THR A 28 5.29 -7.51 2.87
C THR A 28 5.06 -6.37 3.84
N GLN A 29 5.26 -6.66 5.12
CA GLN A 29 5.44 -5.66 6.16
C GLN A 29 6.94 -5.41 6.38
N SER A 30 7.33 -4.17 6.66
CA SER A 30 8.69 -3.82 7.06
C SER A 30 8.70 -2.67 8.07
N VAL A 31 9.89 -2.33 8.56
CA VAL A 31 10.12 -1.23 9.50
C VAL A 31 11.10 -0.23 8.88
N LEU A 32 10.92 1.04 9.20
CA LEU A 32 11.92 2.06 8.89
C LEU A 32 13.14 1.90 9.80
N LEU A 33 14.32 1.75 9.20
CA LEU A 33 15.57 1.81 9.94
C LEU A 33 15.94 3.26 10.31
N PRO A 34 16.74 3.47 11.36
CA PRO A 34 17.28 4.79 11.68
C PRO A 34 17.94 5.45 10.46
N GLY A 35 17.54 6.69 10.16
CA GLY A 35 18.05 7.44 9.01
C GLY A 35 17.32 7.20 7.68
N GLN A 36 16.40 6.23 7.59
CA GLN A 36 15.57 6.06 6.40
C GLN A 36 14.41 7.05 6.38
N VAL A 37 14.17 7.62 5.20
CA VAL A 37 13.00 8.46 4.93
C VAL A 37 12.17 7.79 3.84
N LYS A 38 10.88 7.58 4.11
CA LYS A 38 9.95 7.00 3.14
C LYS A 38 8.60 7.69 3.21
N THR A 39 7.93 7.80 2.08
CA THR A 39 6.66 8.52 1.94
C THR A 39 5.55 7.53 1.63
N ALA A 40 4.44 7.65 2.36
CA ALA A 40 3.23 6.89 2.09
C ALA A 40 2.60 7.30 0.75
N TYR A 41 1.73 6.46 0.20
CA TYR A 41 1.03 6.71 -1.07
C TYR A 41 0.19 8.01 -1.10
N HIS A 42 -0.17 8.53 0.08
CA HIS A 42 -0.90 9.78 0.26
C HIS A 42 0.01 11.00 0.51
N GLY A 43 1.33 10.86 0.29
CA GLY A 43 2.31 11.94 0.40
C GLY A 43 2.79 12.26 1.81
N GLY A 44 2.26 11.59 2.84
CA GLY A 44 2.71 11.79 4.24
C GLY A 44 3.97 10.98 4.57
N PRO A 45 4.82 11.45 5.50
CA PRO A 45 5.99 10.70 5.94
C PRO A 45 5.59 9.42 6.68
N LEU A 46 6.33 8.35 6.47
CA LEU A 46 6.28 7.15 7.29
C LEU A 46 7.25 7.32 8.46
N THR A 47 6.83 6.95 9.68
CA THR A 47 7.61 7.15 10.91
C THR A 47 7.93 5.87 11.67
N THR A 48 7.27 4.75 11.33
CA THR A 48 7.41 3.47 12.04
C THR A 48 7.36 2.30 11.04
N GLY A 49 6.52 1.28 11.30
CA GLY A 49 6.27 0.18 10.38
C GLY A 49 5.46 0.62 9.17
N TYR A 50 5.65 -0.08 8.06
CA TYR A 50 4.90 0.13 6.83
C TYR A 50 4.66 -1.18 6.10
N TYR A 51 3.63 -1.19 5.27
CA TYR A 51 3.38 -2.25 4.30
C TYR A 51 3.81 -1.78 2.91
N LEU A 52 4.36 -2.71 2.14
CA LEU A 52 4.54 -2.58 0.70
C LEU A 52 3.34 -3.25 0.03
N PHE A 53 2.63 -2.47 -0.79
CA PHE A 53 1.53 -2.96 -1.61
C PHE A 53 1.96 -3.04 -3.06
N LEU A 54 1.65 -4.16 -3.68
CA LEU A 54 1.65 -4.34 -5.12
C LEU A 54 0.27 -3.93 -5.64
N PHE A 55 0.23 -3.20 -6.76
CA PHE A 55 -1.00 -2.95 -7.47
C PHE A 55 -0.85 -3.21 -8.96
N THR A 56 -1.91 -3.76 -9.56
CA THR A 56 -1.96 -4.13 -10.97
C THR A 56 -3.26 -3.65 -11.58
N SER A 57 -3.21 -2.97 -12.71
CA SER A 57 -4.42 -2.54 -13.43
C SER A 57 -5.25 -3.76 -13.84
N ARG A 58 -6.55 -3.69 -13.58
CA ARG A 58 -7.52 -4.71 -14.01
C ARG A 58 -7.75 -4.69 -15.52
N GLU A 59 -7.61 -3.52 -16.14
CA GLU A 59 -7.76 -3.35 -17.59
C GLU A 59 -6.50 -3.80 -18.35
N ASN A 60 -5.31 -3.53 -17.80
CA ASN A 60 -4.05 -3.93 -18.41
C ASN A 60 -3.07 -4.48 -17.37
N PRO A 61 -2.97 -5.82 -17.22
CA PRO A 61 -2.11 -6.45 -16.23
C PRO A 61 -0.60 -6.17 -16.37
N LYS A 62 -0.15 -5.63 -17.52
CA LYS A 62 1.23 -5.16 -17.70
C LYS A 62 1.52 -3.88 -16.91
N LEU A 63 0.48 -3.14 -16.53
CA LEU A 63 0.59 -1.92 -15.73
C LEU A 63 0.54 -2.27 -14.25
N THR A 64 1.74 -2.49 -13.71
CA THR A 64 1.96 -2.87 -12.32
C THR A 64 2.89 -1.86 -11.63
N GLY A 65 2.68 -1.65 -10.34
CA GLY A 65 3.46 -0.74 -9.53
C GLY A 65 3.42 -1.11 -8.06
N TYR A 66 4.12 -0.30 -7.26
CA TYR A 66 4.15 -0.47 -5.81
C TYR A 66 3.86 0.85 -5.12
N PHE A 67 3.23 0.78 -3.95
CA PHE A 67 3.16 1.90 -3.03
C PHE A 67 3.39 1.43 -1.61
N THR A 68 3.70 2.39 -0.73
CA THR A 68 3.82 2.08 0.71
C THR A 68 2.73 2.78 1.49
N CYS A 69 2.30 2.16 2.57
CA CYS A 69 1.45 2.84 3.54
C CYS A 69 1.81 2.43 4.97
N GLY A 70 1.59 3.34 5.91
CA GLY A 70 1.84 3.06 7.32
C GLY A 70 0.83 2.05 7.87
N LEU A 71 1.16 1.41 8.99
CA LEU A 71 0.34 0.36 9.60
C LEU A 71 -1.13 0.76 9.79
N TYR A 72 -1.39 2.01 10.18
CA TYR A 72 -2.76 2.50 10.37
C TYR A 72 -3.52 2.63 9.04
N ALA A 73 -2.88 3.22 8.02
CA ALA A 73 -3.51 3.42 6.72
C ALA A 73 -3.75 2.10 5.96
N ALA A 74 -2.96 1.07 6.26
CA ALA A 74 -3.07 -0.27 5.69
C ALA A 74 -4.38 -0.97 6.05
N LYS A 75 -4.95 -0.69 7.23
CA LYS A 75 -6.20 -1.31 7.70
C LYS A 75 -7.34 -1.17 6.67
N GLY A 76 -7.52 0.02 6.10
CA GLY A 76 -8.56 0.21 5.09
C GLY A 76 -8.26 -0.47 3.76
N TRP A 77 -7.00 -0.81 3.46
CA TRP A 77 -6.68 -1.65 2.32
C TRP A 77 -6.99 -3.13 2.59
N PHE A 78 -6.75 -3.60 3.81
CA PHE A 78 -7.15 -4.93 4.24
C PHE A 78 -8.66 -5.13 4.26
N GLU A 79 -9.42 -4.08 4.61
CA GLU A 79 -10.89 -4.08 4.52
C GLU A 79 -11.39 -4.32 3.09
N VAL A 80 -10.72 -3.77 2.06
CA VAL A 80 -11.17 -3.94 0.67
C VAL A 80 -10.64 -5.20 0.01
N ASN A 81 -9.41 -5.62 0.34
CA ASN A 81 -8.76 -6.74 -0.32
C ASN A 81 -8.89 -8.07 0.45
N GLY A 82 -9.39 -8.03 1.68
CA GLY A 82 -9.64 -9.20 2.52
C GLY A 82 -8.38 -9.89 3.06
N GLN A 83 -7.19 -9.31 2.86
CA GLN A 83 -5.96 -9.88 3.41
C GLN A 83 -5.91 -9.72 4.92
N ARG A 84 -5.44 -10.78 5.60
CA ARG A 84 -5.20 -10.75 7.03
C ARG A 84 -3.75 -10.31 7.31
N PRO A 85 -3.53 -9.25 8.11
CA PRO A 85 -2.19 -8.75 8.42
C PRO A 85 -1.20 -9.83 8.89
N GLU A 86 -1.67 -10.78 9.69
CA GLU A 86 -0.91 -11.89 10.24
C GLU A 86 -0.40 -12.91 9.19
N GLU A 87 -0.96 -12.90 7.99
CA GLU A 87 -0.54 -13.76 6.87
C GLU A 87 0.52 -13.08 6.00
N ILE A 88 0.78 -11.79 6.22
CA ILE A 88 1.72 -11.02 5.42
C ILE A 88 3.12 -11.13 6.04
N GLY A 89 4.06 -11.70 5.28
CA GLY A 89 5.43 -11.89 5.73
C GLY A 89 6.12 -10.58 6.14
N LEU A 90 6.78 -10.61 7.30
CA LEU A 90 7.67 -9.54 7.74
C LEU A 90 9.01 -9.68 7.05
N THR A 91 9.34 -8.75 6.15
CA THR A 91 10.68 -8.71 5.54
C THR A 91 11.57 -7.78 6.36
N PRO A 92 12.71 -8.26 6.90
CA PRO A 92 13.68 -7.38 7.53
C PRO A 92 14.18 -6.36 6.49
N PRO A 93 14.33 -5.08 6.88
CA PRO A 93 14.85 -4.07 5.97
C PRO A 93 16.24 -4.49 5.47
N ARG A 94 16.44 -4.44 4.14
CA ARG A 94 17.75 -4.67 3.50
C ARG A 94 18.60 -3.41 3.55
#